data_AF-A0A3P8LBJ5-F1
#
_entry.id   AF-A0A3P8LBJ5-F1
#
_cell.length_a   1.000
_cell.length_b   1.000
_cell.length_c   1.000
_cell.angle_alpha   90.00
_cell.angle_beta   90.00
_cell.angle_gamma   90.00
#
_symmetry.space_group_name_H-M   'P 1'
#
loop_
_entity.id
_entity.type
_entity.pdbx_description
1 polymer ?
#
loop_
_entity_poly.entity_id
_entity_poly.type
_entity_poly.pdbx_seq_one_letter_code
_entity_poly.pdbx_strand_id
1 'polypeptide(L)'
;MHDKDLKGDILVIYQHDNAIIVGNNQNTYEEINRTYVKENNIKLARRMSGGGAVYHDLGNINFSFITDYDKKGGYERFLTPIIAFLRSLG
;
A
#
# COMPACT_ATOMS: atom_id res chain seq x y z
N MET A 1 -11.83 8.27 1.40
CA MET A 1 -12.14 9.28 0.37
C MET A 1 -13.64 9.46 0.33
N HIS A 2 -14.14 10.63 0.72
CA HIS A 2 -15.57 11.01 0.69
C HIS A 2 -15.78 12.19 -0.27
N ASP A 3 -14.85 12.34 -1.21
CA ASP A 3 -14.91 13.37 -2.22
C ASP A 3 -15.85 12.88 -3.33
N LYS A 4 -16.94 13.61 -3.54
CA LYS A 4 -18.00 13.24 -4.50
C LYS A 4 -17.63 13.60 -5.94
N ASP A 5 -16.57 14.37 -6.12
CA ASP A 5 -16.12 14.82 -7.44
C ASP A 5 -15.09 13.86 -8.05
N LEU A 6 -14.51 12.97 -7.24
CA LEU A 6 -13.66 11.88 -7.69
C LEU A 6 -14.52 10.79 -8.36
N LYS A 7 -14.54 10.78 -9.70
CA LYS A 7 -15.28 9.82 -10.55
C LYS A 7 -14.32 9.05 -11.47
N GLY A 8 -14.67 7.80 -11.77
CA GLY A 8 -13.91 6.94 -12.68
C GLY A 8 -12.72 6.24 -12.01
N ASP A 9 -11.83 5.70 -12.83
CA ASP A 9 -10.64 4.98 -12.37
C ASP A 9 -9.58 5.97 -11.85
N ILE A 10 -9.15 5.78 -10.60
CA ILE A 10 -8.22 6.66 -9.90
C ILE A 10 -6.94 5.89 -9.61
N LEU A 11 -5.79 6.48 -9.98
CA LEU A 11 -4.48 6.06 -9.51
C LEU A 11 -4.01 7.02 -8.42
N VAL A 12 -3.80 6.48 -7.22
CA VAL A 12 -3.17 7.22 -6.12
C VAL A 12 -1.74 6.76 -5.98
N ILE A 13 -0.80 7.70 -6.01
CA ILE A 13 0.62 7.45 -5.70
C ILE A 13 0.92 8.18 -4.40
N TYR A 14 1.55 7.49 -3.45
CA TYR A 14 1.83 8.04 -2.14
C TYR A 14 3.10 7.46 -1.52
N GLN A 15 3.67 8.21 -0.58
CA GLN A 15 4.82 7.79 0.20
C GLN A 15 4.55 7.97 1.69
N HIS A 16 5.19 7.13 2.48
CA HIS A 16 5.22 7.25 3.92
C HIS A 16 6.68 7.34 4.36
N ASP A 17 6.97 8.14 5.39
CA ASP A 17 8.34 8.39 5.82
C ASP A 17 8.93 7.30 6.73
N ASN A 18 8.25 6.93 7.81
CA ASN A 18 8.75 5.91 8.74
C ASN A 18 7.56 5.18 9.36
N ALA A 19 7.08 4.13 8.67
CA ALA A 19 5.84 3.46 9.05
C ALA A 19 5.84 1.96 8.76
N ILE A 20 5.24 1.17 9.66
CA ILE A 20 4.85 -0.22 9.39
C ILE A 20 3.35 -0.26 9.15
N ILE A 21 2.95 -0.81 8.01
CA ILE A 21 1.57 -1.02 7.61
C ILE A 21 1.22 -2.50 7.78
N VAL A 22 0.45 -2.82 8.82
CA VAL A 22 0.04 -4.18 9.17
C VAL A 22 -1.17 -4.62 8.34
N GLY A 23 -1.15 -5.87 7.85
CA GLY A 23 -2.26 -6.45 7.11
C GLY A 23 -3.53 -6.60 7.97
N ASN A 24 -4.70 -6.55 7.33
CA ASN A 24 -5.98 -6.44 8.04
C ASN A 24 -6.18 -7.50 9.14
N ASN A 25 -5.75 -8.74 8.90
CA ASN A 25 -6.02 -9.88 9.80
C ASN A 25 -4.79 -10.33 10.63
N GLN A 26 -3.72 -9.54 10.71
CA GLN A 26 -2.51 -9.92 11.45
C GLN A 26 -2.50 -9.42 12.89
N ASN A 27 -1.83 -10.17 13.77
CA ASN A 27 -1.55 -9.75 15.14
C ASN A 27 -0.34 -8.79 15.16
N THR A 28 -0.60 -7.49 15.36
CA THR A 28 0.46 -6.46 15.36
C THR A 28 1.59 -6.78 16.36
N TYR A 29 1.31 -7.43 17.49
CA TYR A 29 2.33 -7.73 18.50
C TYR A 29 3.33 -8.80 18.05
N GLU A 30 2.91 -9.73 17.19
CA GLU A 30 3.76 -10.82 16.68
C GLU A 30 4.55 -10.40 15.44
N GLU A 31 4.06 -9.40 14.70
CA GLU A 31 4.65 -8.97 13.44
C GLU A 31 5.78 -7.93 13.59
N ILE A 32 5.94 -7.33 14.78
CA ILE A 32 6.86 -6.20 14.98
C ILE A 32 7.83 -6.42 16.14
N ASN A 33 9.05 -5.89 15.98
CA ASN A 33 9.94 -5.66 17.10
C ASN A 33 9.49 -4.40 17.86
N ARG A 34 8.74 -4.59 18.95
CA ARG A 34 8.11 -3.52 19.73
C ARG A 34 9.12 -2.53 20.31
N THR A 35 10.26 -3.03 20.80
CA THR A 35 11.31 -2.19 21.39
C THR A 35 11.88 -1.27 20.31
N TYR A 36 12.26 -1.84 19.17
CA TYR A 36 12.82 -1.09 18.04
C TYR A 36 11.83 -0.07 17.48
N VAL A 37 10.56 -0.45 17.31
CA VAL A 37 9.50 0.45 16.84
C VAL A 37 9.35 1.66 17.75
N LYS A 38 9.36 1.44 19.06
CA LYS A 38 9.22 2.52 20.05
C LYS A 38 10.45 3.42 20.07
N GLU A 39 11.66 2.85 20.07
CA GLU A 39 12.92 3.60 20.11
C GLU A 39 13.15 4.44 18.87
N ASN A 40 12.74 3.95 17.69
CA ASN A 40 12.93 4.62 16.41
C ASN A 40 11.69 5.41 15.94
N ASN A 41 10.69 5.59 16.82
CA ASN A 41 9.46 6.34 16.54
C ASN A 41 8.75 5.90 15.24
N ILE A 42 8.73 4.60 14.96
CA ILE A 42 8.13 4.04 13.76
C ILE A 42 6.61 4.08 13.90
N LYS A 43 5.92 4.69 12.94
CA LYS A 43 4.44 4.79 12.96
C LYS A 43 3.83 3.42 12.66
N LEU A 44 2.72 3.10 13.32
CA LEU A 44 1.97 1.87 13.07
C LEU A 44 0.59 2.21 12.52
N ALA A 45 0.20 1.54 11.44
CA ALA A 45 -1.15 1.58 10.90
C ALA A 45 -1.61 0.20 10.45
N ARG A 46 -2.93 0.00 10.39
CA ARG A 46 -3.55 -1.21 9.83
C ARG A 46 -4.25 -0.84 8.53
N ARG A 47 -4.01 -1.60 7.45
CA ARG A 47 -4.69 -1.41 6.17
C ARG A 47 -5.89 -2.34 6.02
N MET A 48 -6.82 -1.96 5.15
CA MET A 48 -8.04 -2.73 4.87
C MET A 48 -7.78 -4.02 4.09
N SER A 49 -6.73 -4.06 3.26
CA SER A 49 -6.38 -5.25 2.49
C SER A 49 -5.67 -6.31 3.35
N GLY A 50 -5.79 -7.57 2.93
CA GLY A 50 -5.04 -8.69 3.52
C GLY A 50 -3.55 -8.67 3.17
N GLY A 51 -2.85 -9.78 3.42
CA GLY A 51 -1.40 -9.92 3.24
C GLY A 51 -0.61 -9.65 4.52
N GLY A 52 0.72 -9.51 4.39
CA GLY A 52 1.65 -9.36 5.50
C GLY A 52 1.87 -7.92 5.99
N ALA A 53 2.76 -7.74 6.97
CA ALA A 53 3.20 -6.44 7.46
C ALA A 53 4.35 -5.93 6.58
N VAL A 54 4.34 -4.65 6.24
CA VAL A 54 5.35 -4.03 5.36
C VAL A 54 5.85 -2.74 5.98
N TYR A 55 7.17 -2.53 5.97
CA TYR A 55 7.82 -1.29 6.38
C TYR A 55 7.94 -0.34 5.18
N HIS A 56 7.65 0.94 5.41
CA HIS A 56 7.75 2.01 4.42
C HIS A 56 8.70 3.12 4.89
N ASP A 57 9.50 3.58 3.94
CA ASP A 57 10.28 4.81 4.00
C ASP A 57 10.12 5.70 2.75
N LEU A 58 10.83 6.84 2.72
CA LEU A 58 10.83 7.77 1.58
C LEU A 58 11.43 7.19 0.29
N GLY A 59 12.13 6.06 0.38
CA GLY A 59 12.58 5.27 -0.78
C GLY A 59 11.48 4.37 -1.35
N ASN A 60 10.36 4.19 -0.64
CA ASN A 60 9.24 3.39 -1.09
C ASN A 60 8.15 4.26 -1.75
N ILE A 61 7.83 3.94 -3.00
CA ILE A 61 6.66 4.49 -3.71
C ILE A 61 5.54 3.46 -3.63
N ASN A 62 4.41 3.86 -3.05
CA ASN A 62 3.20 3.05 -3.01
C ASN A 62 2.22 3.54 -4.07
N PHE A 63 1.48 2.62 -4.67
CA PHE A 63 0.42 2.95 -5.61
C PHE A 63 -0.85 2.16 -5.29
N SER A 64 -2.00 2.77 -5.56
CA SER A 64 -3.31 2.14 -5.40
C SER A 64 -4.22 2.52 -6.56
N PHE A 65 -4.81 1.51 -7.21
CA PHE A 65 -5.89 1.70 -8.15
C PHE A 65 -7.22 1.60 -7.42
N ILE A 66 -8.03 2.65 -7.53
CA ILE A 66 -9.39 2.71 -7.01
C ILE A 66 -10.30 2.77 -8.24
N THR A 67 -11.03 1.69 -8.47
CA THR A 67 -11.92 1.50 -9.62
C THR A 67 -13.19 0.83 -9.14
N ASP A 68 -14.26 0.92 -9.93
CA ASP A 68 -15.47 0.17 -9.66
C ASP A 68 -15.18 -1.33 -9.73
N TYR A 69 -15.77 -2.08 -8.79
CA TYR A 69 -15.63 -3.53 -8.79
C TYR A 69 -16.34 -4.11 -10.01
N ASP A 70 -15.55 -4.56 -10.98
CA ASP A 70 -16.00 -5.49 -12.01
C ASP A 70 -15.41 -6.87 -11.71
N LYS A 71 -16.14 -7.93 -12.07
CA LYS A 71 -15.63 -9.32 -11.93
C LYS A 71 -14.50 -9.63 -12.93
N LYS A 72 -13.97 -8.63 -13.63
CA LYS A 72 -13.01 -8.75 -14.73
C LYS A 72 -11.65 -8.22 -14.28
N GLY A 73 -10.91 -9.03 -13.55
CA GLY A 73 -9.47 -8.82 -13.39
C GLY A 73 -8.91 -9.31 -12.08
N GLY A 74 -7.83 -10.08 -12.17
CA GLY A 74 -6.91 -10.32 -11.06
C GLY A 74 -5.81 -9.25 -11.03
N TYR A 75 -4.76 -9.51 -10.25
CA TYR A 75 -3.59 -8.64 -10.13
C TYR A 75 -2.99 -8.21 -11.48
N GLU A 76 -3.06 -9.07 -12.50
CA GLU A 76 -2.49 -8.83 -13.84
C GLU A 76 -2.98 -7.53 -14.47
N ARG A 77 -4.28 -7.22 -14.38
CA ARG A 77 -4.86 -5.98 -14.92
C ARG A 77 -4.17 -4.75 -14.34
N PHE A 78 -3.89 -4.76 -13.04
CA PHE A 78 -3.34 -3.62 -12.32
C PHE A 78 -1.80 -3.58 -12.36
N LEU A 79 -1.15 -4.74 -12.44
CA LEU A 79 0.32 -4.83 -12.46
C LEU A 79 0.91 -4.64 -13.86
N THR A 80 0.19 -5.01 -14.92
CA THR A 80 0.66 -4.85 -16.31
C THR A 80 1.13 -3.43 -16.64
N PRO A 81 0.36 -2.35 -16.39
CA PRO A 81 0.84 -0.99 -16.70
C PRO A 81 2.06 -0.58 -15.87
N ILE A 82 2.15 -1.04 -14.61
CA ILE A 82 3.30 -0.75 -13.73
C ILE A 82 4.56 -1.45 -14.25
N ILE A 83 4.45 -2.72 -14.63
CA ILE A 83 5.57 -3.49 -15.20
C ILE A 83 6.03 -2.86 -16.52
N ALA A 84 5.11 -2.46 -17.39
CA ALA A 84 5.45 -1.79 -18.64
C ALA A 84 6.19 -0.46 -18.39
N PHE A 85 5.72 0.33 -17.42
CA PHE A 85 6.40 1.55 -17.01
C PHE A 85 7.82 1.27 -16.50
N LEU A 86 7.98 0.32 -15.56
CA LEU A 86 9.30 -0.03 -15.03
C LEU A 86 10.27 -0.47 -16.13
N ARG A 87 9.82 -1.28 -17.11
CA ARG A 87 10.63 -1.68 -18.27
C ARG A 87 11.03 -0.51 -19.18
N SER A 88 10.24 0.55 -19.21
CA SER A 88 10.56 1.74 -20.01
C SER A 88 11.66 2.61 -19.39
N LEU A 89 12.00 2.40 -18.12
CA LEU A 89 13.03 3.16 -17.39
C LEU A 89 14.44 2.60 -17.60
N GLY A 90 14.60 1.44 -18.26
CA GLY A 90 15.87 0.74 -18.48
C GLY A 90 16.00 -0.52 -17.64
#